data_AF-A0A077KEN0-F1
#
_entry.id   AF-A0A077KEN0-F1
#
_cell.length_a   1.000
_cell.length_b   1.000
_cell.length_c   1.000
_cell.angle_alpha   90.00
_cell.angle_beta   90.00
_cell.angle_gamma   90.00
#
_symmetry.space_group_name_H-M   'P 1'
#
loop_
_entity.id
_entity.type
_entity.pdbx_description
1 polymer ?
#
loop_
_entity_poly.entity_id
_entity_poly.type
_entity_poly.pdbx_seq_one_letter_code
_entity_poly.pdbx_strand_id
1 'polypeptide(L)'
;MKKVIMGALALSLLGTVISCKKETKTQSSENTDTLATVQAKDSAVAPKTDSVKATASAAATIEIITKNEEKYPHDIKLFEDKNFAGRVKKLVGKEYDVMLKNFNVEGPIVSDNGIYKLHGCKQHDCPGYATYIYYDSKNDNLNVSIDKDSKITDFAEKGKITVSEALKTK
;
A
#
# COMPACT_ATOMS: atom_id res chain seq x y z
N MET A 1 -27.30 -22.97 -42.84
CA MET A 1 -26.89 -24.38 -42.64
C MET A 1 -26.19 -24.49 -41.29
N LYS A 2 -26.74 -25.31 -40.39
CA LYS A 2 -26.26 -25.57 -39.03
C LYS A 2 -24.99 -26.42 -39.07
N LYS A 3 -24.00 -26.12 -38.23
CA LYS A 3 -23.19 -27.15 -37.56
C LYS A 3 -22.89 -26.71 -36.12
N VAL A 4 -23.17 -27.64 -35.22
CA VAL A 4 -23.20 -27.57 -33.77
C VAL A 4 -22.18 -28.61 -33.31
N ILE A 5 -21.27 -28.25 -32.40
CA ILE A 5 -20.42 -29.16 -31.60
C ILE A 5 -20.12 -28.35 -30.32
N MET A 6 -20.67 -28.55 -29.12
CA MET A 6 -21.06 -29.72 -28.31
C MET A 6 -19.88 -30.64 -27.95
N GLY A 7 -19.14 -30.28 -26.91
CA GLY A 7 -18.26 -31.15 -26.14
C GLY A 7 -18.23 -30.62 -24.70
N ALA A 8 -19.09 -31.13 -23.82
CA ALA A 8 -18.89 -32.32 -22.98
C ALA A 8 -18.12 -31.99 -21.69
N LEU A 9 -18.94 -31.80 -20.67
CA LEU A 9 -18.70 -31.68 -19.24
C LEU A 9 -17.91 -32.89 -18.70
N ALA A 10 -16.84 -32.64 -17.94
CA ALA A 10 -16.28 -33.60 -17.01
C ALA A 10 -16.14 -32.94 -15.63
N LEU A 11 -17.11 -33.29 -14.78
CA LEU A 11 -17.27 -32.94 -13.39
C LEU A 11 -16.69 -34.09 -12.57
N SER A 12 -15.72 -33.84 -11.68
CA SER A 12 -15.39 -34.69 -10.50
C SER A 12 -14.02 -34.26 -9.92
N LEU A 13 -13.75 -34.06 -8.63
CA LEU A 13 -14.50 -33.95 -7.36
C LEU A 13 -13.41 -33.82 -6.25
N LEU A 14 -13.76 -33.18 -5.11
CA LEU A 14 -13.17 -33.31 -3.75
C LEU A 14 -11.80 -32.63 -3.52
N GLY A 15 -11.61 -31.63 -2.63
CA GLY A 15 -12.03 -31.51 -1.22
C GLY A 15 -11.02 -32.26 -0.34
N THR A 16 -10.19 -31.64 0.52
CA THR A 16 -10.58 -31.10 1.84
C THR A 16 -9.56 -30.10 2.44
N VAL A 17 -10.10 -29.30 3.35
CA VAL A 17 -9.58 -28.15 4.09
C VAL A 17 -8.42 -28.43 5.06
N ILE A 18 -7.56 -27.41 5.20
CA ILE A 18 -6.56 -27.23 6.27
C ILE A 18 -7.29 -26.83 7.56
N SER A 19 -7.14 -27.61 8.62
CA SER A 19 -7.61 -27.26 9.98
C SER A 19 -6.41 -27.01 10.88
N CYS A 20 -5.92 -25.77 10.89
CA CYS A 20 -5.02 -25.27 11.93
C CYS A 20 -5.86 -24.87 13.15
N LYS A 21 -5.72 -25.64 14.22
CA LYS A 21 -6.22 -25.29 15.56
C LYS A 21 -5.62 -23.95 16.01
N LYS A 22 -6.49 -23.06 16.45
CA LYS A 22 -6.21 -21.85 17.23
C LYS A 22 -6.76 -22.06 18.66
N GLU A 23 -6.31 -21.19 19.58
CA GLU A 23 -6.87 -20.90 20.93
C GLU A 23 -6.29 -21.85 22.03
N THR A 24 -5.77 -21.46 23.21
CA THR A 24 -5.82 -20.23 24.02
C THR A 24 -4.77 -20.28 25.15
N LYS A 25 -4.20 -19.10 25.48
CA LYS A 25 -3.76 -18.54 26.80
C LYS A 25 -3.88 -19.44 28.05
N THR A 26 -2.84 -19.48 28.90
CA THR A 26 -2.87 -19.23 30.37
C THR A 26 -1.54 -19.58 31.06
N GLN A 27 -0.94 -18.59 31.73
CA GLN A 27 -0.17 -18.67 32.98
C GLN A 27 -0.27 -17.25 33.58
N SER A 28 -1.07 -17.03 34.63
CA SER A 28 -0.74 -17.19 36.07
C SER A 28 0.58 -16.49 36.42
N SER A 29 0.55 -15.29 37.01
CA SER A 29 0.31 -14.95 38.43
C SER A 29 1.62 -14.91 39.24
N GLU A 30 1.81 -13.73 39.85
CA GLU A 30 2.51 -13.41 41.11
C GLU A 30 3.99 -13.03 41.18
N ASN A 31 4.18 -12.09 42.14
CA ASN A 31 5.37 -11.63 42.88
C ASN A 31 6.11 -10.40 42.34
N THR A 32 6.45 -9.35 43.12
CA THR A 32 6.23 -8.99 44.54
C THR A 32 6.49 -7.49 44.68
N ASP A 33 5.75 -6.88 45.60
CA ASP A 33 5.98 -5.64 46.37
C ASP A 33 7.44 -5.17 46.51
N THR A 34 7.69 -3.85 46.43
CA THR A 34 8.60 -3.11 47.34
C THR A 34 8.37 -1.60 47.21
N LEU A 35 7.93 -1.03 48.32
CA LEU A 35 7.74 0.39 48.66
C LEU A 35 9.09 1.10 48.95
N ALA A 36 9.27 2.35 48.47
CA ALA A 36 10.09 3.37 49.13
C ALA A 36 9.81 4.82 48.61
N THR A 37 8.89 5.52 49.29
CA THR A 37 9.10 6.76 50.07
C THR A 37 10.00 7.92 49.54
N VAL A 38 9.34 9.07 49.22
CA VAL A 38 9.67 10.48 49.58
C VAL A 38 10.83 11.14 48.78
N GLN A 39 10.82 12.38 48.27
CA GLN A 39 10.35 13.69 48.77
C GLN A 39 10.31 14.74 47.64
N ALA A 40 9.54 15.81 47.84
CA ALA A 40 9.49 17.01 47.01
C ALA A 40 10.74 17.89 47.13
N LYS A 41 11.10 18.61 46.05
CA LYS A 41 11.80 19.90 46.15
C LYS A 41 11.54 20.81 44.95
N ASP A 42 11.03 21.99 45.28
CA ASP A 42 10.80 23.16 44.45
C ASP A 42 12.13 23.78 43.96
N SER A 43 12.20 24.23 42.71
CA SER A 43 12.98 25.43 42.32
C SER A 43 12.73 25.82 40.86
N ALA A 44 12.20 27.02 40.70
CA ALA A 44 12.03 27.77 39.46
C ALA A 44 13.36 28.22 38.82
N VAL A 45 13.50 28.09 37.49
CA VAL A 45 14.36 28.97 36.64
C VAL A 45 13.83 29.01 35.19
N ALA A 46 13.35 30.20 34.79
CA ALA A 46 13.47 30.92 33.50
C ALA A 46 13.05 30.27 32.14
N PRO A 47 12.63 31.10 31.16
CA PRO A 47 11.88 30.65 29.99
C PRO A 47 12.82 30.05 28.93
N LYS A 48 12.58 28.79 28.57
CA LYS A 48 13.19 28.20 27.38
C LYS A 48 12.38 28.66 26.18
N THR A 49 12.96 29.61 25.45
CA THR A 49 12.58 30.03 24.11
C THR A 49 12.36 28.79 23.25
N ASP A 50 11.09 28.52 22.89
CA ASP A 50 10.70 27.54 21.88
C ASP A 50 11.22 28.00 20.52
N SER A 51 12.52 27.78 20.28
CA SER A 51 13.01 27.62 18.92
C SER A 51 12.73 26.18 18.51
N VAL A 52 11.44 25.92 18.24
CA VAL A 52 11.05 24.83 17.35
C VAL A 52 11.65 25.20 16.00
N LYS A 53 12.89 24.79 15.80
CA LYS A 53 13.48 24.61 14.48
C LYS A 53 12.58 23.59 13.82
N ALA A 54 11.59 24.07 13.07
CA ALA A 54 10.88 23.29 12.09
C ALA A 54 11.95 22.80 11.12
N THR A 55 12.51 21.64 11.40
CA THR A 55 13.23 20.86 10.41
C THR A 55 12.19 20.62 9.34
N ALA A 56 12.25 21.41 8.27
CA ALA A 56 11.50 21.15 7.06
C ALA A 56 11.73 19.67 6.75
N SER A 57 10.68 18.86 6.93
CA SER A 57 10.72 17.46 6.57
C SER A 57 11.07 17.45 5.09
N ALA A 58 12.31 17.09 4.76
CA ALA A 58 12.61 16.64 3.41
C ALA A 58 11.48 15.66 3.06
N ALA A 59 10.80 15.90 1.94
CA ALA A 59 9.74 15.01 1.48
C ALA A 59 10.32 13.59 1.53
N ALA A 60 9.82 12.79 2.46
CA ALA A 60 10.42 11.49 2.72
C ALA A 60 10.18 10.66 1.47
N THR A 61 11.26 10.20 0.85
CA THR A 61 11.24 9.19 -0.22
C THR A 61 10.31 8.04 0.20
N ILE A 62 9.53 7.49 -0.73
CA ILE A 62 8.64 6.36 -0.44
C ILE A 62 9.47 5.07 -0.37
N GLU A 63 10.21 4.89 0.73
CA GLU A 63 11.13 3.77 0.91
C GLU A 63 10.44 2.40 0.88
N ILE A 64 9.17 2.36 1.31
CA ILE A 64 8.38 1.12 1.29
C ILE A 64 8.24 0.55 -0.12
N ILE A 65 8.24 1.38 -1.17
CA ILE A 65 8.23 0.91 -2.55
C ILE A 65 9.62 0.41 -2.94
N THR A 66 10.65 1.25 -2.72
CA THR A 66 12.01 0.98 -3.23
C THR A 66 12.69 -0.21 -2.56
N LYS A 67 12.30 -0.57 -1.33
CA LYS A 67 12.87 -1.69 -0.57
C LYS A 67 12.12 -3.02 -0.76
N ASN A 68 11.04 -3.02 -1.53
CA ASN A 68 10.14 -4.18 -1.64
C ASN A 68 9.78 -4.51 -3.10
N GLU A 69 10.74 -4.35 -4.01
CA GLU A 69 10.61 -4.88 -5.36
C GLU A 69 10.29 -6.39 -5.32
N GLU A 70 9.52 -6.86 -6.29
CA GLU A 70 9.00 -8.23 -6.45
C GLU A 70 7.97 -8.67 -5.38
N LYS A 71 7.68 -7.85 -4.37
CA LYS A 71 6.63 -8.14 -3.37
C LYS A 71 5.29 -7.55 -3.77
N TYR A 72 4.21 -8.11 -3.24
CA TYR A 72 2.87 -7.57 -3.47
C TYR A 72 2.55 -6.41 -2.51
N PRO A 73 1.77 -5.40 -2.96
CA PRO A 73 1.34 -4.29 -2.11
C PRO A 73 0.68 -4.71 -0.79
N HIS A 74 -0.14 -5.77 -0.79
CA HIS A 74 -0.77 -6.29 0.42
C HIS A 74 0.22 -6.94 1.41
N ASP A 75 1.23 -7.66 0.91
CA ASP A 75 2.25 -8.32 1.74
C ASP A 75 3.04 -7.31 2.58
N ILE A 76 3.28 -6.14 2.01
CA ILE A 76 4.02 -5.06 2.66
C ILE A 76 3.11 -4.03 3.33
N LYS A 77 1.79 -4.24 3.30
CA LYS A 77 0.79 -3.31 3.85
C LYS A 77 0.95 -1.91 3.30
N LEU A 78 1.17 -1.79 1.99
CA LEU A 78 1.56 -0.55 1.34
C LEU A 78 0.60 0.61 1.64
N PHE A 79 -0.71 0.38 1.59
CA PHE A 79 -1.73 1.40 1.87
C PHE A 79 -1.92 1.70 3.37
N GLU A 80 -1.26 0.96 4.27
CA GLU A 80 -1.15 1.32 5.70
C GLU A 80 0.05 2.25 5.96
N ASP A 81 1.01 2.35 5.04
CA ASP A 81 2.13 3.29 5.15
C ASP A 81 1.65 4.74 5.02
N LYS A 82 1.89 5.53 6.07
CA LYS A 82 1.38 6.91 6.16
C LYS A 82 1.94 7.81 5.08
N ASN A 83 3.19 7.60 4.66
CA ASN A 83 3.84 8.45 3.67
C ASN A 83 3.24 8.19 2.29
N PHE A 84 3.18 6.93 1.88
CA PHE A 84 2.56 6.52 0.63
C PHE A 84 1.06 6.84 0.59
N ALA A 85 0.28 6.33 1.55
CA ALA A 85 -1.17 6.51 1.58
C ALA A 85 -1.56 7.98 1.65
N GLY A 86 -0.82 8.79 2.44
CA GLY A 86 -1.03 10.23 2.53
C GLY A 86 -0.82 10.95 1.19
N ARG A 87 0.23 10.59 0.45
CA ARG A 87 0.52 11.17 -0.87
C ARG A 87 -0.49 10.75 -1.91
N VAL A 88 -0.83 9.46 -1.99
CA VAL A 88 -1.84 8.96 -2.92
C VAL A 88 -3.18 9.62 -2.65
N LYS A 89 -3.62 9.69 -1.38
CA LYS A 89 -4.88 10.34 -0.99
C LYS A 89 -4.92 11.82 -1.38
N LYS A 90 -3.83 12.56 -1.17
CA LYS A 90 -3.73 13.95 -1.60
C LYS A 90 -3.79 14.09 -3.13
N LEU A 91 -3.16 13.15 -3.85
CA LEU A 91 -3.03 13.18 -5.30
C LEU A 91 -4.35 12.86 -6.02
N VAL A 92 -5.05 11.80 -5.62
CA VAL A 92 -6.29 11.35 -6.29
C VAL A 92 -7.56 11.94 -5.66
N GLY A 93 -7.45 12.50 -4.45
CA GLY A 93 -8.54 13.17 -3.75
C GLY A 93 -9.74 12.26 -3.52
N LYS A 94 -10.90 12.66 -4.04
CA LYS A 94 -12.18 11.94 -3.88
C LYS A 94 -12.17 10.52 -4.44
N GLU A 95 -11.24 10.21 -5.34
CA GLU A 95 -11.13 8.89 -5.94
C GLU A 95 -10.43 7.87 -5.03
N TYR A 96 -9.82 8.32 -3.93
CA TYR A 96 -8.98 7.47 -3.07
C TYR A 96 -9.73 6.27 -2.50
N ASP A 97 -10.91 6.49 -1.94
CA ASP A 97 -11.68 5.42 -1.28
C ASP A 97 -12.18 4.39 -2.31
N VAL A 98 -12.56 4.86 -3.51
CA VAL A 98 -12.99 3.98 -4.62
C VAL A 98 -11.80 3.20 -5.17
N MET A 99 -10.65 3.86 -5.34
CA MET A 99 -9.40 3.24 -5.76
C MET A 99 -8.99 2.14 -4.79
N LEU A 100 -8.91 2.42 -3.49
CA LEU A 100 -8.52 1.45 -2.47
C LEU A 100 -9.49 0.27 -2.39
N LYS A 101 -10.80 0.53 -2.47
CA LYS A 101 -11.83 -0.52 -2.45
C LYS A 101 -11.68 -1.49 -3.62
N ASN A 102 -11.27 -1.00 -4.79
CA ASN A 102 -11.12 -1.78 -6.01
C ASN A 102 -9.68 -2.28 -6.23
N PHE A 103 -8.74 -2.03 -5.31
CA PHE A 103 -7.37 -2.53 -5.40
C PHE A 103 -7.32 -3.92 -4.76
N ASN A 104 -7.89 -4.94 -5.42
CA ASN A 104 -8.09 -6.28 -4.83
C ASN A 104 -7.16 -7.34 -5.43
N VAL A 105 -7.05 -7.37 -6.76
CA VAL A 105 -6.15 -8.27 -7.49
C VAL A 105 -4.91 -7.46 -7.83
N GLU A 106 -3.81 -7.79 -7.17
CA GLU A 106 -2.58 -7.02 -7.24
C GLU A 106 -1.50 -7.74 -8.06
N GLY A 107 -0.59 -6.99 -8.65
CA GLY A 107 0.69 -7.50 -9.16
C GLY A 107 1.84 -7.17 -8.22
N PRO A 108 2.98 -7.88 -8.33
CA PRO A 108 4.17 -7.51 -7.59
C PRO A 108 4.68 -6.13 -8.02
N ILE A 109 5.41 -5.46 -7.13
CA ILE A 109 6.11 -4.22 -7.45
C ILE A 109 7.22 -4.55 -8.45
N VAL A 110 7.21 -3.89 -9.59
CA VAL A 110 8.24 -4.05 -10.62
C VAL A 110 8.91 -2.72 -10.88
N SER A 111 10.19 -2.71 -11.22
CA SER A 111 10.89 -1.47 -11.58
C SER A 111 11.56 -1.54 -12.95
N ASP A 112 11.83 -0.36 -13.47
CA ASP A 112 12.76 -0.14 -14.57
C ASP A 112 13.36 1.27 -14.43
N ASN A 113 14.68 1.38 -14.52
CA ASN A 113 15.39 2.67 -14.53
C ASN A 113 15.10 3.61 -13.33
N GLY A 114 14.73 3.06 -12.17
CA GLY A 114 14.36 3.84 -10.97
C GLY A 114 12.90 4.32 -10.95
N ILE A 115 12.08 3.87 -11.90
CA ILE A 115 10.63 4.03 -11.89
C ILE A 115 10.03 2.70 -11.46
N TYR A 116 9.25 2.73 -10.38
CA TYR A 116 8.53 1.60 -9.85
C TYR A 116 7.09 1.65 -10.34
N LYS A 117 6.55 0.51 -10.75
CA LYS A 117 5.15 0.32 -11.12
C LYS A 117 4.49 -0.63 -10.12
N LEU A 118 3.32 -0.22 -9.69
CA LEU A 118 2.39 -1.04 -8.92
C LEU A 118 1.09 -1.10 -9.68
N HIS A 119 0.44 -2.26 -9.65
CA HIS A 119 -0.83 -2.48 -10.33
C HIS A 119 -1.79 -3.20 -9.40
N GLY A 120 -3.03 -2.73 -9.39
CA GLY A 120 -4.14 -3.41 -8.74
C GLY A 120 -5.43 -3.17 -9.50
N CYS A 121 -6.31 -4.16 -9.50
CA CYS A 121 -7.59 -4.11 -10.20
C CYS A 121 -8.72 -4.74 -9.39
N LYS A 122 -9.95 -4.41 -9.78
CA LYS A 122 -11.16 -4.88 -9.11
C LYS A 122 -11.30 -6.39 -9.29
N GLN A 123 -11.58 -7.08 -8.20
CA GLN A 123 -11.73 -8.53 -8.23
C GLN A 123 -12.84 -8.96 -9.21
N HIS A 124 -12.53 -9.94 -10.07
CA HIS A 124 -13.39 -10.45 -11.13
C HIS A 124 -13.76 -9.46 -12.25
N ASP A 125 -13.23 -8.24 -12.22
CA ASP A 125 -13.61 -7.16 -13.13
C ASP A 125 -12.43 -6.19 -13.39
N CYS A 126 -11.26 -6.77 -13.65
CA CYS A 126 -10.05 -5.98 -13.92
C CYS A 126 -10.18 -5.04 -15.14
N PRO A 127 -10.88 -5.41 -16.24
CA PRO A 127 -11.14 -4.48 -17.33
C PRO A 127 -12.06 -3.30 -16.95
N GLY A 128 -12.95 -3.49 -15.97
CA GLY A 128 -13.88 -2.45 -15.52
C GLY A 128 -13.24 -1.45 -14.57
N TYR A 129 -12.25 -1.87 -13.77
CA TYR A 129 -11.51 -0.97 -12.89
C TYR A 129 -10.09 -1.45 -12.63
N ALA A 130 -9.10 -0.69 -13.12
CA ALA A 130 -7.68 -0.92 -12.84
C ALA A 130 -7.00 0.37 -12.36
N THR A 131 -5.98 0.22 -11.53
CA THR A 131 -5.16 1.31 -11.02
C THR A 131 -3.70 0.96 -11.24
N TYR A 132 -2.97 1.89 -11.86
CA TYR A 132 -1.53 1.83 -12.03
C TYR A 132 -0.90 2.98 -11.26
N ILE A 133 0.06 2.67 -10.39
CA ILE A 133 0.77 3.66 -9.59
C ILE A 133 2.23 3.62 -10.04
N TYR A 134 2.78 4.78 -10.35
CA TYR A 134 4.16 4.94 -10.78
C TYR A 134 4.90 5.83 -9.79
N TYR A 135 6.04 5.37 -9.33
CA TYR A 135 6.90 6.14 -8.43
C TYR A 135 8.30 6.27 -9.03
N ASP A 136 8.69 7.49 -9.36
CA ASP A 136 10.05 7.84 -9.75
C ASP A 136 10.86 8.14 -8.49
N SER A 137 11.74 7.21 -8.11
CA SER A 137 12.53 7.32 -6.89
C SER A 137 13.65 8.35 -6.99
N LYS A 138 14.04 8.77 -8.21
CA LYS A 138 15.12 9.75 -8.43
C LYS A 138 14.59 11.17 -8.25
N ASN A 139 13.37 11.42 -8.71
CA ASN A 139 12.73 12.74 -8.64
C ASN A 139 11.70 12.87 -7.51
N ASP A 140 11.50 11.79 -6.74
CA ASP A 140 10.48 11.69 -5.70
C ASP A 140 9.10 12.12 -6.25
N ASN A 141 8.68 11.52 -7.36
CA ASN A 141 7.45 11.90 -8.06
C ASN A 141 6.51 10.71 -8.13
N LEU A 142 5.27 10.89 -7.68
CA LEU A 142 4.22 9.87 -7.72
C LEU A 142 3.19 10.21 -8.79
N ASN A 143 2.81 9.24 -9.60
CA ASN A 143 1.70 9.34 -10.56
C ASN A 143 0.75 8.18 -10.33
N VAL A 144 -0.55 8.43 -10.51
CA VAL A 144 -1.59 7.40 -10.45
C VAL A 144 -2.42 7.49 -11.71
N SER A 145 -2.68 6.36 -12.34
CA SER A 145 -3.57 6.23 -13.49
C SER A 145 -4.69 5.28 -13.11
N ILE A 146 -5.93 5.75 -13.20
CA ILE A 146 -7.12 4.95 -12.92
C ILE A 146 -7.84 4.73 -14.24
N ASP A 147 -7.94 3.48 -14.65
CA ASP A 147 -8.76 3.05 -15.77
C ASP A 147 -10.13 2.59 -15.25
N LYS A 148 -11.19 3.25 -15.74
CA LYS A 148 -12.58 2.86 -15.49
C LYS A 148 -13.26 2.60 -16.82
N ASP A 149 -13.56 1.35 -17.13
CA ASP A 149 -14.20 0.96 -18.39
C ASP A 149 -13.48 1.55 -19.63
N SER A 150 -12.15 1.41 -19.69
CA SER A 150 -11.26 1.98 -20.74
C SER A 150 -11.17 3.51 -20.77
N LYS A 151 -11.69 4.21 -19.74
CA LYS A 151 -11.51 5.65 -19.56
C LYS A 151 -10.42 5.90 -18.52
N ILE A 152 -9.26 6.29 -19.03
CA ILE A 152 -8.08 6.58 -18.21
C ILE A 152 -8.17 7.99 -17.62
N THR A 153 -7.98 8.10 -16.32
CA THR A 153 -7.75 9.36 -15.62
C THR A 153 -6.38 9.35 -14.96
N ASP A 154 -5.52 10.29 -15.35
CA ASP A 154 -4.17 10.43 -14.81
C ASP A 154 -4.08 11.52 -13.75
N PHE A 155 -3.34 11.23 -12.69
CA PHE A 155 -2.99 12.15 -11.62
C PHE A 155 -1.47 12.20 -11.50
N ALA A 156 -0.91 13.41 -11.58
CA ALA A 156 0.54 13.63 -11.47
C ALA A 156 0.83 14.55 -10.29
N GLU A 157 1.78 14.16 -9.42
CA GLU A 157 2.13 14.93 -8.23
C GLU A 157 3.01 16.13 -8.57
N LYS A 158 4.18 15.90 -9.18
CA LYS A 158 5.14 16.96 -9.57
C LYS A 158 5.25 17.14 -11.09
N GLY A 159 4.81 16.15 -11.85
CA GLY A 159 4.86 16.12 -13.31
C GLY A 159 4.57 14.71 -13.84
N LYS A 160 4.38 14.57 -15.15
CA LYS A 160 4.16 13.25 -15.76
C LYS A 160 5.46 12.44 -15.75
N ILE A 161 5.37 11.18 -15.35
CA ILE A 161 6.48 10.22 -15.41
C ILE A 161 6.49 9.56 -16.79
N THR A 162 7.64 9.60 -17.47
CA THR A 162 7.84 8.88 -18.72
C THR A 162 8.20 7.42 -18.42
N VAL A 163 7.28 6.51 -18.71
CA VAL A 163 7.43 5.08 -18.46
C VAL A 163 7.98 4.40 -19.71
N SER A 164 8.99 3.53 -19.56
CA SER A 164 9.54 2.73 -20.66
C SER A 164 8.54 1.68 -21.16
N GLU A 165 8.68 1.25 -22.42
CA GLU A 165 7.82 0.17 -22.97
C GLU A 165 7.93 -1.13 -22.16
N ALA A 166 9.15 -1.45 -21.69
CA ALA A 166 9.38 -2.62 -20.84
C ALA A 166 8.55 -2.54 -19.56
N LEU A 167 8.52 -1.39 -18.88
CA LEU A 167 7.77 -1.23 -17.63
C LEU A 167 6.25 -1.18 -17.86
N LYS A 168 5.79 -0.74 -19.04
CA LYS A 168 4.36 -0.81 -19.39
C LYS A 168 3.88 -2.26 -19.47
N THR A 169 4.70 -3.14 -20.02
CA THR A 169 4.34 -4.56 -20.26
C THR A 169 4.56 -5.50 -19.06
N LYS A 170 5.31 -5.08 -18.04
CA LYS A 170 5.46 -5.82 -16.77
C LYS A 170 4.21 -5.66 -15.91
#